data_AF-A0A645FBQ2-F1
#
_entry.id   AF-A0A645FBQ2-F1
#
_cell.length_a   1.000
_cell.length_b   1.000
_cell.length_c   1.000
_cell.angle_alpha   90.00
_cell.angle_beta   90.00
_cell.angle_gamma   90.00
#
_symmetry.space_group_name_H-M   'P 1'
#
loop_
_entity.id
_entity.type
_entity.pdbx_description
1 polymer ?
#
loop_
_entity_poly.entity_id
_entity_poly.type
_entity_poly.pdbx_seq_one_letter_code
_entity_poly.pdbx_strand_id
1 'polypeptide(L)'
;MLQNEEFRSIITAVGTGIGEDFDISSLKYDKIIILSDADQDGAHIRAILLTFFYRYMKELITEGHVYIGLSPLYKVQKDSKRIYCYDDEELRAATKSVGKGYTIQRYKGLGEMNPEQLWETTMNPDGRALIRVTIEDAADVEHLVTVLMGDKVQSRKEYIFENADFNKQSSETFEKLRG
;
A
#
# COMPACT_ATOMS: atom_id res chain seq x y z
N MET A 1 3.16 9.07 -20.16
CA MET A 1 2.35 8.61 -19.01
C MET A 1 0.85 8.74 -19.27
N LEU A 2 0.33 9.92 -19.63
CA LEU A 2 -1.12 10.15 -19.86
C LEU A 2 -1.73 9.47 -21.10
N GLN A 3 -0.91 8.95 -22.02
CA GLN A 3 -1.37 8.12 -23.14
C GLN A 3 -1.62 6.65 -22.75
N ASN A 4 -1.30 6.26 -21.52
CA ASN A 4 -1.56 4.93 -21.00
C ASN A 4 -3.06 4.79 -20.64
N GLU A 5 -3.65 3.66 -21.02
CA GLU A 5 -5.08 3.41 -20.82
C GLU A 5 -5.47 3.30 -19.35
N GLU A 6 -4.64 2.70 -18.51
CA GLU A 6 -4.91 2.53 -17.07
C GLU A 6 -5.00 3.88 -16.35
N PHE A 7 -4.06 4.80 -16.64
CA PHE A 7 -4.12 6.14 -16.05
C PHE A 7 -5.36 6.91 -16.53
N ARG A 8 -5.78 6.75 -17.79
CA ARG A 8 -7.02 7.37 -18.27
C ARG A 8 -8.25 6.82 -17.57
N SER A 9 -8.29 5.51 -17.32
CA SER A 9 -9.35 4.86 -16.55
C SER A 9 -9.41 5.41 -15.12
N ILE A 10 -8.26 5.56 -14.45
CA ILE A 10 -8.18 6.14 -13.10
C ILE A 10 -8.69 7.59 -13.10
N ILE A 11 -8.20 8.43 -14.02
CA ILE A 11 -8.60 9.85 -14.11
C ILE A 11 -10.12 9.97 -14.30
N THR A 12 -10.69 9.17 -15.20
CA THR A 12 -12.13 9.16 -15.49
C THR A 12 -12.96 8.70 -14.30
N ALA A 13 -12.47 7.67 -13.59
CA ALA A 13 -13.12 7.13 -12.40
C ALA A 13 -13.10 8.12 -11.24
N VAL A 14 -11.97 8.79 -10.98
CA VAL A 14 -11.83 9.79 -9.91
C VAL A 14 -12.68 11.03 -10.23
N GLY A 15 -12.66 11.49 -11.48
CA GLY A 15 -13.54 12.55 -11.98
C GLY A 15 -13.06 13.99 -11.75
N THR A 16 -11.93 14.18 -11.05
CA THR A 16 -11.41 15.50 -10.68
C THR A 16 -10.59 16.19 -11.76
N GLY A 17 -10.37 15.59 -12.94
CA GLY A 17 -9.35 16.08 -13.87
C GLY A 17 -7.92 15.90 -13.33
N ILE A 18 -6.94 16.57 -13.95
CA ILE A 18 -5.51 16.47 -13.60
C ILE A 18 -4.78 17.80 -13.83
N GLY A 19 -3.72 18.05 -13.04
CA GLY A 19 -2.83 19.18 -13.26
C GLY A 19 -3.57 20.52 -13.16
N GLU A 20 -3.52 21.33 -14.23
CA GLU A 20 -4.16 22.65 -14.26
C GLU A 20 -5.70 22.59 -14.30
N ASP A 21 -6.26 21.50 -14.86
CA ASP A 21 -7.71 21.27 -14.93
C ASP A 21 -8.23 20.49 -13.71
N PHE A 22 -7.43 20.38 -12.64
CA PHE A 22 -7.82 19.66 -11.45
C PHE A 22 -8.87 20.44 -10.63
N ASP A 23 -9.97 19.77 -10.28
CA ASP A 23 -11.05 20.28 -9.44
C ASP A 23 -11.49 19.20 -8.45
N ILE A 24 -11.17 19.41 -7.17
CA ILE A 24 -11.55 18.51 -6.08
C ILE A 24 -13.07 18.43 -5.88
N SER A 25 -13.83 19.46 -6.24
CA SER A 25 -15.29 19.47 -6.03
C SER A 25 -16.02 18.46 -6.92
N SER A 26 -15.39 18.05 -8.01
CA SER A 26 -15.86 17.02 -8.95
C SER A 26 -15.52 15.59 -8.50
N LEU A 27 -14.95 15.39 -7.31
CA LEU A 27 -14.55 14.09 -6.79
C LEU A 27 -15.76 13.16 -6.61
N LYS A 28 -15.72 12.01 -7.28
CA LYS A 28 -16.81 11.01 -7.24
C LYS A 28 -16.74 10.07 -6.04
N TYR A 29 -15.54 9.89 -5.47
CA TYR A 29 -15.29 8.94 -4.39
C TYR A 29 -14.44 9.57 -3.30
N ASP A 30 -15.00 9.65 -2.10
CA ASP A 30 -14.32 10.21 -0.92
C ASP A 30 -13.06 9.41 -0.52
N LYS A 31 -13.02 8.11 -0.85
CA LYS A 31 -11.89 7.22 -0.53
C LYS A 31 -11.39 6.51 -1.76
N ILE A 32 -10.14 6.79 -2.10
CA ILE A 32 -9.35 6.11 -3.12
C ILE A 32 -8.39 5.17 -2.37
N ILE A 33 -8.65 3.87 -2.43
CA ILE A 33 -7.86 2.86 -1.73
C ILE A 33 -6.97 2.14 -2.74
N ILE A 34 -5.65 2.29 -2.60
CA ILE A 34 -4.65 1.54 -3.35
C ILE A 34 -4.49 0.18 -2.67
N LEU A 35 -5.01 -0.86 -3.30
CA LEU A 35 -4.86 -2.24 -2.85
C LEU A 35 -3.93 -2.98 -3.80
N SER A 36 -2.83 -3.51 -3.29
CA SER A 36 -1.83 -4.27 -4.04
C SER A 36 -1.32 -5.43 -3.20
N ASP A 37 -0.55 -6.32 -3.82
CA ASP A 37 0.10 -7.42 -3.11
C ASP A 37 1.09 -6.90 -2.05
N ALA A 38 1.34 -7.73 -1.04
CA ALA A 38 2.23 -7.44 0.08
C ALA A 38 3.71 -7.72 -0.23
N ASP A 39 4.04 -7.94 -1.50
CA ASP A 39 5.38 -8.24 -1.99
C ASP A 39 6.09 -7.00 -2.57
N GLN A 40 7.24 -7.24 -3.21
CA GLN A 40 8.08 -6.18 -3.79
C GLN A 40 7.43 -5.53 -5.00
N ASP A 41 6.70 -6.30 -5.83
CA ASP A 41 6.02 -5.80 -7.01
C ASP A 41 4.82 -4.93 -6.61
N GLY A 42 4.07 -5.33 -5.58
CA GLY A 42 3.04 -4.51 -4.98
C GLY A 42 3.59 -3.20 -4.40
N ALA A 43 4.74 -3.24 -3.72
CA ALA A 43 5.42 -2.04 -3.25
C ALA A 43 5.81 -1.09 -4.40
N HIS A 44 6.28 -1.63 -5.51
CA HIS A 44 6.62 -0.85 -6.70
C HIS A 44 5.39 -0.20 -7.35
N ILE A 45 4.28 -0.94 -7.50
CA ILE A 45 3.02 -0.39 -8.03
C ILE A 45 2.48 0.72 -7.12
N ARG A 46 2.53 0.53 -5.79
CA ARG A 46 2.15 1.60 -4.83
C ARG A 46 2.99 2.85 -5.06
N ALA A 47 4.31 2.73 -5.20
CA ALA A 47 5.18 3.88 -5.44
C ALA A 47 4.82 4.63 -6.73
N ILE A 48 4.51 3.90 -7.82
CA ILE A 48 4.08 4.49 -9.09
C ILE A 48 2.76 5.26 -8.92
N LEU A 49 1.75 4.66 -8.29
CA LEU A 49 0.44 5.28 -8.09
C LEU A 49 0.51 6.49 -7.15
N LEU A 50 1.27 6.39 -6.06
CA LEU A 50 1.50 7.51 -5.14
C LEU A 50 2.21 8.66 -5.84
N THR A 51 3.21 8.36 -6.67
CA THR A 51 3.89 9.37 -7.49
C THR A 51 2.92 10.03 -8.48
N PHE A 52 2.05 9.25 -9.12
CA PHE A 52 1.03 9.78 -10.01
C PHE A 52 0.07 10.73 -9.28
N PHE A 53 -0.49 10.32 -8.14
CA PHE A 53 -1.36 11.18 -7.35
C PHE A 53 -0.63 12.43 -6.86
N TYR A 54 0.61 12.30 -6.37
CA TYR A 54 1.41 13.43 -5.91
C TYR A 54 1.70 14.44 -7.03
N ARG A 55 2.02 13.97 -8.24
CA ARG A 55 2.39 14.83 -9.38
C ARG A 55 1.18 15.51 -10.03
N TYR A 56 0.03 14.84 -10.11
CA TYR A 56 -1.10 15.31 -10.94
C TYR A 56 -2.38 15.62 -10.17
N MET A 57 -2.50 15.13 -8.93
CA MET A 57 -3.72 15.22 -8.12
C MET A 57 -3.36 15.41 -6.63
N LYS A 58 -2.39 16.28 -6.35
CA LYS A 58 -1.79 16.43 -5.01
C LYS A 58 -2.83 16.70 -3.92
N GLU A 59 -3.87 17.45 -4.26
CA GLU A 59 -4.98 17.78 -3.35
C GLU A 59 -5.72 16.55 -2.84
N LEU A 60 -5.80 15.45 -3.60
CA LEU A 60 -6.38 14.20 -3.11
C LEU A 60 -5.61 13.63 -1.90
N ILE A 61 -4.30 13.87 -1.84
CA ILE A 61 -3.46 13.43 -0.73
C ILE A 61 -3.57 14.41 0.44
N THR A 62 -3.54 15.72 0.19
CA THR A 62 -3.60 16.72 1.26
C THR A 62 -4.96 16.82 1.94
N GLU A 63 -6.05 16.66 1.19
CA GLU A 63 -7.41 16.51 1.73
C GLU A 63 -7.64 15.08 2.28
N GLY A 64 -6.69 14.18 2.01
CA GLY A 64 -6.59 12.85 2.58
C GLY A 64 -7.72 11.91 2.15
N HIS A 65 -7.95 11.88 0.85
CA HIS A 65 -8.81 10.93 0.15
C HIS A 65 -8.04 9.67 -0.30
N VAL A 66 -6.70 9.68 -0.25
CA VAL A 66 -5.86 8.54 -0.68
C VAL A 66 -5.47 7.65 0.50
N TYR A 67 -5.68 6.35 0.34
CA TYR A 67 -5.40 5.32 1.34
C TYR A 67 -4.65 4.14 0.72
N ILE A 68 -3.93 3.38 1.54
CA ILE A 68 -3.35 2.09 1.19
C ILE A 68 -4.11 1.02 1.97
N GLY A 69 -4.65 0.03 1.26
CA GLY A 69 -5.29 -1.13 1.87
C GLY A 69 -4.26 -2.14 2.36
N LEU A 70 -4.44 -2.63 3.57
CA LEU A 70 -3.59 -3.69 4.13
C LEU A 70 -4.26 -5.05 3.94
N SER A 71 -3.47 -6.02 3.48
CA SER A 71 -3.87 -7.42 3.36
C SER A 71 -3.12 -8.29 4.38
N PRO A 72 -3.76 -9.33 4.95
CA PRO A 72 -3.08 -10.20 5.89
C PRO A 72 -2.00 -11.03 5.20
N LEU A 73 -0.88 -11.23 5.90
CA LEU A 73 0.22 -12.09 5.46
C LEU A 73 -0.03 -13.56 5.80
N TYR A 74 -0.80 -13.81 6.87
CA TYR A 74 -1.05 -15.15 7.37
C TYR A 74 -2.51 -15.36 7.77
N LYS A 75 -2.95 -16.61 7.70
CA LYS A 75 -4.16 -17.11 8.33
C LYS A 75 -3.81 -18.29 9.23
N VAL A 76 -4.08 -18.15 10.52
CA VAL A 76 -4.01 -19.23 11.51
C VAL A 76 -5.41 -19.81 11.68
N GLN A 77 -5.55 -21.12 11.46
CA GLN A 77 -6.84 -21.80 11.57
C GLN A 77 -6.76 -22.99 12.52
N LYS A 78 -7.73 -23.10 13.42
CA LYS A 78 -7.95 -24.29 14.26
C LYS A 78 -9.44 -24.50 14.43
N ASP A 79 -9.90 -25.70 14.08
CA ASP A 79 -11.32 -26.03 14.04
C ASP A 79 -12.11 -24.97 13.23
N SER A 80 -13.08 -24.31 13.84
CA SER A 80 -13.85 -23.20 13.24
C SER A 80 -13.22 -21.82 13.42
N LYS A 81 -12.19 -21.67 14.27
CA LYS A 81 -11.57 -20.37 14.55
C LYS A 81 -10.56 -20.02 13.47
N ARG A 82 -10.71 -18.83 12.88
CA ARG A 82 -9.79 -18.25 11.88
C ARG A 82 -9.26 -16.93 12.43
N ILE A 83 -7.95 -16.75 12.37
CA ILE A 83 -7.28 -15.51 12.78
C ILE A 83 -6.38 -15.07 11.62
N TYR A 84 -6.64 -13.89 11.09
CA TYR A 84 -5.79 -13.27 10.07
C TYR A 84 -4.73 -12.42 10.77
N CYS A 85 -3.49 -12.50 10.29
CA CYS A 85 -2.33 -11.81 10.88
C CYS A 85 -1.64 -10.98 9.78
N TYR A 86 -1.31 -9.74 10.10
CA TYR A 86 -0.71 -8.75 9.21
C TYR A 86 0.81 -8.64 9.38
N ASP A 87 1.36 -9.19 10.46
CA ASP A 87 2.79 -9.27 10.70
C ASP A 87 3.19 -10.55 11.46
N ASP A 88 4.49 -10.72 11.66
CA ASP A 88 5.06 -11.88 12.37
C ASP A 88 4.78 -11.85 13.88
N GLU A 89 4.55 -10.67 14.47
CA GLU A 89 4.22 -10.52 15.89
C GLU A 89 2.80 -11.03 16.16
N GLU A 90 1.84 -10.62 15.33
CA GLU A 90 0.48 -11.13 15.32
C GLU A 90 0.44 -12.64 15.07
N LEU A 91 1.27 -13.15 14.16
CA LEU A 91 1.38 -14.60 13.93
C LEU A 91 1.84 -15.33 15.20
N ARG A 92 2.87 -14.83 15.88
CA ARG A 92 3.36 -15.42 17.15
C ARG A 92 2.29 -15.35 18.24
N ALA A 93 1.59 -14.22 18.34
CA ALA A 93 0.51 -14.05 19.32
C ALA A 93 -0.67 -15.01 19.03
N ALA A 94 -1.09 -15.11 17.77
CA ALA A 94 -2.18 -15.99 17.33
C ALA A 94 -1.85 -17.46 17.55
N THR A 95 -0.66 -17.91 17.14
CA THR A 95 -0.22 -19.31 17.34
C THR A 95 -0.12 -19.68 18.82
N LYS A 96 0.36 -18.76 19.68
CA LYS A 96 0.39 -18.96 21.14
C LYS A 96 -1.01 -19.03 21.75
N SER A 97 -1.94 -18.18 21.29
CA SER A 97 -3.34 -18.16 21.76
C SER A 97 -4.10 -19.44 21.37
N VAL A 98 -3.86 -19.95 20.18
CA VAL A 98 -4.61 -21.09 19.60
C VAL A 98 -4.07 -22.45 20.11
N GLY A 99 -2.83 -22.49 20.57
CA GLY A 99 -2.19 -23.69 21.15
C GLY A 99 -1.69 -24.66 20.07
N LYS A 100 -1.72 -25.97 20.32
CA LYS A 100 -1.29 -26.97 19.32
C LYS A 100 -2.43 -27.35 18.36
N GLY A 101 -2.06 -27.86 17.18
CA GLY A 101 -2.99 -28.42 16.19
C GLY A 101 -3.62 -27.39 15.23
N TYR A 102 -3.05 -26.19 15.11
CA TYR A 102 -3.46 -25.22 14.08
C TYR A 102 -2.80 -25.51 12.74
N THR A 103 -3.38 -24.97 11.67
CA THR A 103 -2.77 -24.82 10.36
C THR A 103 -2.44 -23.36 10.11
N ILE A 104 -1.33 -23.10 9.40
CA ILE A 104 -0.95 -21.76 8.94
C ILE A 104 -1.02 -21.76 7.42
N GLN A 105 -1.72 -20.79 6.86
CA GLN A 105 -1.64 -20.43 5.46
C GLN A 105 -0.94 -19.08 5.35
N ARG A 106 0.06 -18.98 4.48
CA ARG A 106 0.72 -17.71 4.13
C ARG A 106 0.16 -17.21 2.81
N TYR A 107 -0.15 -15.93 2.73
CA TYR A 107 -0.55 -15.26 1.50
C TYR A 107 0.64 -14.51 0.91
N LYS A 108 0.94 -14.74 -0.36
CA LYS A 108 1.95 -13.98 -1.11
C LYS A 108 1.35 -12.83 -1.92
N GLY A 109 0.09 -12.96 -2.30
CA GLY A 109 -0.65 -11.95 -3.04
C GLY A 109 -2.15 -12.10 -2.87
N LEU A 110 -2.89 -11.08 -3.29
CA LEU A 110 -4.34 -10.99 -3.17
C LEU A 110 -5.05 -12.11 -3.95
N GLY A 111 -4.44 -12.58 -5.05
CA GLY A 111 -4.99 -13.67 -5.88
C GLY A 111 -4.99 -15.05 -5.19
N GLU A 112 -4.27 -15.21 -4.06
CA GLU A 112 -4.32 -16.44 -3.25
C GLU A 112 -5.49 -16.46 -2.26
N MET A 113 -6.23 -15.35 -2.16
CA MET A 113 -7.42 -15.22 -1.32
C MET A 113 -8.67 -15.51 -2.14
N ASN A 114 -9.63 -16.21 -1.54
CA ASN A 114 -10.96 -16.31 -2.14
C ASN A 114 -11.76 -14.99 -1.89
N PRO A 115 -12.86 -14.74 -2.63
CA PRO A 115 -13.61 -13.49 -2.50
C PRO A 115 -14.13 -13.20 -1.08
N GLU A 116 -14.52 -14.24 -0.34
CA GLU A 116 -15.00 -14.10 1.05
C GLU A 116 -13.87 -13.63 1.98
N GLN A 117 -12.68 -14.21 1.86
CA GLN A 117 -11.49 -13.81 2.62
C GLN A 117 -11.09 -12.38 2.29
N LEU A 118 -11.11 -12.02 1.00
CA LEU A 118 -10.78 -10.66 0.57
C LEU A 118 -11.78 -9.66 1.16
N TRP A 119 -13.08 -9.98 1.11
CA TRP A 119 -14.11 -9.15 1.72
C TRP A 119 -13.90 -8.99 3.22
N GLU A 120 -13.78 -10.09 3.95
CA GLU A 120 -13.63 -10.11 5.41
C GLU A 120 -12.43 -9.31 5.90
N THR A 121 -11.32 -9.33 5.14
CA THR A 121 -10.03 -8.82 5.61
C THR A 121 -9.67 -7.44 5.07
N THR A 122 -9.94 -7.16 3.79
CA THR A 122 -9.42 -5.94 3.14
C THR A 122 -10.51 -5.00 2.66
N MET A 123 -11.73 -5.48 2.40
CA MET A 123 -12.78 -4.65 1.81
C MET A 123 -13.87 -4.23 2.80
N ASN A 124 -14.18 -5.06 3.81
CA ASN A 124 -15.24 -4.81 4.78
C ASN A 124 -14.94 -3.54 5.61
N PRO A 125 -15.76 -2.47 5.53
CA PRO A 125 -15.55 -1.24 6.28
C PRO A 125 -15.42 -1.42 7.80
N ASP A 126 -16.04 -2.46 8.38
CA ASP A 126 -16.06 -2.69 9.82
C ASP A 126 -14.76 -3.32 10.35
N GLY A 127 -13.99 -3.99 9.49
CA GLY A 127 -12.83 -4.80 9.88
C GLY A 127 -11.54 -4.55 9.10
N ARG A 128 -11.60 -3.79 8.00
CA ARG A 128 -10.42 -3.52 7.17
C ARG A 128 -9.45 -2.55 7.84
N ALA A 129 -8.17 -2.79 7.64
CA ALA A 129 -7.12 -1.88 8.03
C ALA A 129 -6.67 -1.03 6.83
N LEU A 130 -6.70 0.29 6.97
CA LEU A 130 -6.28 1.26 5.96
C LEU A 130 -5.22 2.19 6.54
N ILE A 131 -4.21 2.51 5.74
CA ILE A 131 -3.25 3.58 6.03
C ILE A 131 -3.65 4.80 5.21
N ARG A 132 -3.94 5.93 5.86
CA ARG A 132 -4.19 7.20 5.16
C ARG A 132 -2.85 7.78 4.72
N VAL A 133 -2.74 8.16 3.45
CA VAL A 133 -1.53 8.79 2.91
C VAL A 133 -1.55 10.27 3.26
N THR A 134 -0.42 10.78 3.75
CA THR A 134 -0.24 12.18 4.15
C THR A 134 1.07 12.72 3.59
N ILE A 135 1.20 14.05 3.52
CA ILE A 135 2.44 14.74 3.14
C ILE A 135 2.85 15.60 4.34
N GLU A 136 3.93 15.22 5.01
CA GLU A 136 4.47 15.98 6.15
C GLU A 136 5.36 17.12 5.67
N ASP A 137 6.39 16.80 4.88
CA ASP A 137 7.28 17.77 4.27
C ASP A 137 7.22 17.66 2.73
N ALA A 138 6.69 18.71 2.10
CA ALA A 138 6.56 18.75 0.65
C ALA A 138 7.90 18.85 -0.08
N ALA A 139 8.92 19.46 0.51
CA ALA A 139 10.24 19.58 -0.10
C ALA A 139 10.98 18.25 -0.09
N ASP A 140 10.89 17.51 1.02
CA ASP A 140 11.48 16.17 1.12
C ASP A 140 10.79 15.19 0.18
N VAL A 141 9.45 15.19 0.13
CA VAL A 141 8.70 14.35 -0.82
C VAL A 141 9.07 14.69 -2.26
N GLU A 142 9.17 15.98 -2.61
CA GLU A 142 9.57 16.41 -3.95
C GLU A 142 10.97 15.91 -4.32
N HIS A 143 11.91 16.00 -3.38
CA HIS A 143 13.27 15.48 -3.55
C HIS A 143 13.25 13.97 -3.79
N LEU A 144 12.57 13.21 -2.93
CA LEU A 144 12.48 11.75 -3.03
C LEU A 144 11.82 11.30 -4.33
N VAL A 145 10.70 11.91 -4.71
CA VAL A 145 10.03 11.59 -5.98
C VAL A 145 10.94 11.88 -7.16
N THR A 146 11.69 12.99 -7.14
CA THR A 146 12.63 13.34 -8.21
C THR A 146 13.79 12.35 -8.29
N VAL A 147 14.38 11.97 -7.15
CA VAL A 147 15.52 11.05 -7.10
C VAL A 147 15.10 9.62 -7.51
N LEU A 148 14.00 9.12 -6.95
CA LEU A 148 13.59 7.72 -7.14
C LEU A 148 12.85 7.51 -8.47
N MET A 149 12.01 8.46 -8.87
CA MET A 149 11.13 8.30 -10.05
C MET A 149 11.56 9.13 -11.25
N GLY A 150 12.65 9.89 -11.15
CA GLY A 150 13.20 10.67 -12.26
C GLY A 150 14.07 9.87 -13.23
N ASP A 151 14.50 10.56 -14.29
CA ASP A 151 15.27 9.97 -15.40
C ASP A 151 16.76 9.75 -15.08
N LYS A 152 17.28 10.44 -14.05
CA LYS A 152 18.69 10.38 -13.67
C LYS A 152 19.00 9.09 -12.92
N VAL A 153 19.37 8.06 -13.68
CA VAL A 153 19.74 6.73 -13.16
C VAL A 153 20.85 6.81 -12.10
N GLN A 154 21.83 7.69 -12.28
CA GLN A 154 22.96 7.81 -11.37
C GLN A 154 22.53 8.26 -9.97
N SER A 155 21.70 9.31 -9.88
CA SER A 155 21.18 9.83 -8.61
C SER A 155 20.37 8.78 -7.86
N ARG A 156 19.55 8.00 -8.58
CA ARG A 156 18.82 6.87 -7.99
C ARG A 156 19.76 5.79 -7.43
N LYS A 157 20.83 5.46 -8.16
CA LYS A 157 21.81 4.46 -7.71
C LYS A 157 22.49 4.91 -6.42
N GLU A 158 22.99 6.14 -6.40
CA GLU A 158 23.65 6.72 -5.22
C GLU A 158 22.74 6.68 -4.00
N TYR A 159 21.48 7.13 -4.14
CA TYR A 159 20.50 7.08 -3.07
C TYR A 159 20.27 5.65 -2.54
N ILE A 160 20.14 4.67 -3.44
CA ILE A 160 19.95 3.26 -3.05
C ILE A 160 21.19 2.74 -2.31
N PHE A 161 22.41 3.05 -2.77
CA PHE A 161 23.64 2.60 -2.10
C PHE A 161 23.80 3.19 -0.70
N GLU A 162 23.38 4.43 -0.50
CA GLU A 162 23.49 5.11 0.80
C GLU A 162 22.42 4.65 1.80
N ASN A 163 21.21 4.32 1.33
CA ASN A 163 20.04 4.13 2.19
C ASN A 163 19.55 2.67 2.26
N ALA A 164 19.91 1.81 1.31
CA ALA A 164 19.52 0.41 1.35
C ALA A 164 20.45 -0.40 2.25
N ASP A 165 19.87 -1.09 3.22
CA ASP A 165 20.59 -2.10 3.99
C ASP A 165 20.60 -3.43 3.22
N PHE A 166 21.66 -3.65 2.46
CA PHE A 166 21.86 -4.87 1.68
C PHE A 166 22.07 -6.12 2.54
N ASN A 167 22.29 -5.97 3.84
CA ASN A 167 22.48 -7.08 4.78
C ASN A 167 21.21 -7.40 5.59
N LYS A 168 20.13 -6.65 5.40
CA LYS A 168 18.89 -6.83 6.16
C LYS A 168 18.27 -8.19 5.81
N GLN A 169 18.24 -9.10 6.79
CA GLN A 169 17.50 -10.34 6.65
C GLN A 169 16.01 -10.00 6.51
N SER A 170 15.34 -10.63 5.55
CA SER A 170 14.03 -10.25 5.00
C SER A 170 12.82 -10.34 5.96
N SER A 171 13.02 -10.44 7.28
CA SER A 171 11.97 -10.54 8.30
C SER A 171 11.67 -9.24 9.07
N GLU A 172 12.32 -8.12 8.76
CA GLU A 172 12.27 -6.90 9.61
C GLU A 172 11.57 -5.68 8.96
N THR A 173 10.61 -5.90 8.05
CA THR A 173 10.07 -4.82 7.21
C THR A 173 9.12 -3.84 7.94
N PHE A 174 8.67 -4.11 9.17
CA PHE A 174 7.66 -3.26 9.83
C PHE A 174 8.01 -2.67 11.20
N GLU A 175 9.23 -2.87 11.73
CA GLU A 175 9.62 -2.26 13.02
C GLU A 175 9.74 -0.73 13.00
N LYS A 176 9.82 -0.09 11.82
CA LYS A 176 10.07 1.36 11.71
C LYS A 176 8.84 2.28 11.69
N LEU A 177 7.62 1.77 11.88
CA LEU A 177 6.41 2.61 12.05
C LEU A 177 6.00 2.77 13.53
N ARG A 178 6.90 2.46 14.46
CA ARG A 178 6.75 2.76 15.90
C ARG A 178 7.48 4.06 16.22
N GLY A 179 6.81 5.18 15.98
CA GLY A 179 7.21 6.53 16.38
C GLY A 179 6.00 7.44 16.31
#